data_AF-B2T185-F1
#
_entry.id   AF-B2T185-F1
#
_cell.length_a   1.000
_cell.length_b   1.000
_cell.length_c   1.000
_cell.angle_alpha   90.00
_cell.angle_beta   90.00
_cell.angle_gamma   90.00
#
_symmetry.space_group_name_H-M   'P 1'
#
loop_
_entity.id
_entity.type
_entity.pdbx_description
1 polymer ?
#
loop_
_entity_poly.entity_id
_entity_poly.type
_entity_poly.pdbx_seq_one_letter_code
_entity_poly.pdbx_strand_id
1 'polypeptide(L)'
;MSKSAKHSRITSRPPVDALQYEKLALSAFGLLERQLSQLDKLVTLAASIVRSPAVTREERHRQRKLLELLLDTGEDYQREVEMDRDLYQVIALDAKGIPQSRITARHAADLLAKAARTAADSRESVGPAGMTQDKRTRFNIKARRTAMAH
;
A
#
# COMPACT_ATOMS: atom_id res chain seq x y z
N MET A 1 -42.82 25.85 8.77
CA MET A 1 -42.60 26.07 7.33
C MET A 1 -41.26 26.78 7.15
N SER A 2 -40.35 26.24 6.31
CA SER A 2 -39.10 26.88 5.84
C SER A 2 -38.03 27.23 6.90
N LYS A 3 -36.73 27.44 6.64
CA LYS A 3 -35.73 27.06 5.59
C LYS A 3 -34.36 27.45 6.19
N SER A 4 -33.19 26.87 5.89
CA SER A 4 -32.79 25.73 5.06
C SER A 4 -31.46 25.16 5.59
N ALA A 5 -30.94 24.04 5.06
CA ALA A 5 -29.65 23.48 5.44
C ALA A 5 -28.48 24.42 5.08
N LYS A 6 -27.80 25.00 6.09
CA LYS A 6 -26.51 25.66 5.91
C LYS A 6 -25.47 24.60 5.56
N HIS A 7 -25.29 24.40 4.26
CA HIS A 7 -24.28 23.50 3.71
C HIS A 7 -22.94 23.80 4.38
N SER A 8 -22.25 22.75 4.79
CA SER A 8 -20.84 22.83 5.12
C SER A 8 -20.14 23.52 3.96
N ARG A 9 -19.43 24.62 4.24
CA ARG A 9 -18.50 25.20 3.27
C ARG A 9 -17.38 24.18 3.08
N ILE A 10 -17.58 23.25 2.15
CA ILE A 10 -16.51 22.64 1.39
C ILE A 10 -15.70 23.83 0.88
N THR A 11 -14.51 24.01 1.45
CA THR A 11 -13.61 25.10 1.07
C THR A 11 -13.21 24.83 -0.37
N SER A 12 -13.89 25.47 -1.33
CA SER A 12 -13.56 25.28 -2.74
C SER A 12 -12.12 25.72 -2.92
N ARG A 13 -11.26 24.77 -3.30
CA ARG A 13 -9.88 25.07 -3.66
C ARG A 13 -9.87 26.17 -4.74
N PRO A 14 -8.82 27.01 -4.79
CA PRO A 14 -8.52 27.71 -6.04
C PRO A 14 -8.36 26.64 -7.14
N PRO A 15 -8.84 26.88 -8.37
CA PRO A 15 -8.66 25.94 -9.46
C PRO A 15 -7.16 25.71 -9.66
N VAL A 16 -6.69 24.50 -9.37
CA VAL A 16 -5.35 24.06 -9.73
C VAL A 16 -5.33 24.02 -11.26
N ASP A 17 -4.37 24.74 -11.84
CA ASP A 17 -4.33 25.00 -13.28
C ASP A 17 -4.26 23.68 -14.06
N ALA A 18 -5.13 23.50 -15.06
CA ALA A 18 -5.26 22.22 -15.77
C ALA A 18 -3.94 21.78 -16.42
N LEU A 19 -3.15 22.77 -16.86
CA LEU A 19 -1.79 22.62 -17.38
C LEU A 19 -0.83 21.93 -16.39
N GLN A 20 -1.04 22.07 -15.08
CA GLN A 20 -0.22 21.41 -14.06
C GLN A 20 -0.53 19.92 -13.97
N TYR A 21 -1.82 19.53 -14.00
CA TYR A 21 -2.22 18.13 -14.05
C TYR A 21 -1.81 17.45 -15.36
N GLU A 22 -1.85 18.17 -16.49
CA GLU A 22 -1.35 17.67 -17.78
C GLU A 22 0.15 17.34 -17.71
N LYS A 23 0.99 18.27 -17.26
CA LYS A 23 2.44 18.05 -17.07
C LYS A 23 2.72 16.89 -16.12
N LEU A 24 1.93 16.78 -15.06
CA LEU A 24 2.04 15.72 -14.04
C LEU A 24 1.68 14.35 -14.64
N ALA A 25 0.58 14.27 -15.40
CA ALA A 25 0.17 13.05 -16.11
C ALA A 25 1.20 12.64 -17.18
N LEU A 26 1.78 13.58 -17.93
CA LEU A 26 2.85 13.30 -18.89
C LEU A 26 4.12 12.80 -18.20
N SER A 27 4.50 13.36 -17.04
CA SER A 27 5.63 12.84 -16.26
C SER A 27 5.39 11.43 -15.72
N ALA A 28 4.16 11.13 -15.27
CA ALA A 28 3.75 9.80 -14.82
C ALA A 28 3.81 8.77 -15.96
N PHE A 29 3.33 9.16 -17.15
CA PHE A 29 3.36 8.32 -18.33
C PHE A 29 4.80 7.99 -18.77
N GLY A 30 5.66 9.01 -18.91
CA GLY A 30 7.07 8.79 -19.27
C GLY A 30 7.88 8.00 -18.23
N LEU A 31 7.40 7.92 -16.99
CA LEU A 31 7.97 7.07 -15.94
C LEU A 31 7.53 5.61 -16.12
N LEU A 32 6.25 5.35 -16.43
CA LEU A 32 5.77 4.00 -16.78
C LEU A 32 6.49 3.43 -18.02
N GLU A 33 6.79 4.25 -19.03
CA GLU A 33 7.60 3.84 -20.19
C GLU A 33 9.02 3.39 -19.79
N ARG A 34 9.64 4.07 -18.80
CA ARG A 34 10.94 3.67 -18.25
C ARG A 34 10.85 2.35 -17.49
N GLN A 35 9.84 2.17 -16.64
CA GLN A 35 9.61 0.92 -15.90
C GLN A 35 9.38 -0.27 -16.84
N LEU A 36 8.62 -0.09 -17.92
CA LEU A 36 8.46 -1.10 -18.98
C LEU A 36 9.81 -1.44 -19.65
N SER A 37 10.60 -0.42 -19.99
CA SER A 37 11.93 -0.58 -20.60
C SER A 37 12.97 -1.21 -19.66
N GLN A 38 12.83 -1.01 -18.35
CA GLN A 38 13.62 -1.66 -17.30
C GLN A 38 13.25 -3.14 -17.17
N LEU A 39 11.95 -3.45 -17.13
CA LEU A 39 11.45 -4.81 -17.04
C LEU A 39 11.83 -5.66 -18.26
N ASP A 40 11.74 -5.10 -19.47
CA ASP A 40 12.14 -5.80 -20.71
C ASP A 40 13.62 -6.22 -20.70
N LYS A 41 14.50 -5.39 -20.14
CA LYS A 41 15.92 -5.73 -19.94
C LYS A 41 16.11 -6.88 -18.96
N LEU A 42 15.40 -6.87 -17.84
CA LEU A 42 15.45 -7.97 -16.85
C LEU A 42 14.93 -9.28 -17.46
N VAL A 43 13.81 -9.23 -18.19
CA VAL A 43 13.24 -10.38 -18.89
C VAL A 43 14.20 -10.92 -19.94
N THR A 44 14.83 -10.04 -20.74
CA THR A 44 15.83 -10.41 -21.74
C THR A 44 17.08 -11.05 -21.11
N LEU A 45 17.59 -10.49 -20.02
CA LEU A 45 18.73 -11.04 -19.27
C LEU A 45 18.38 -12.43 -18.70
N ALA A 46 17.25 -12.56 -18.01
CA ALA A 46 16.78 -13.85 -17.48
C ALA A 46 16.59 -14.90 -18.59
N ALA A 47 15.97 -14.52 -19.72
CA ALA A 47 15.79 -15.39 -20.89
C ALA A 47 17.13 -15.84 -21.49
N SER A 48 18.15 -14.98 -21.50
CA SER A 48 19.50 -15.35 -21.96
C SER A 48 20.17 -16.41 -21.08
N ILE A 49 19.97 -16.34 -19.76
CA ILE A 49 20.51 -17.31 -18.79
C ILE A 49 19.80 -18.66 -18.95
N VAL A 50 18.47 -18.65 -19.13
CA VAL A 50 17.66 -19.87 -19.32
C VAL A 50 17.96 -20.56 -20.66
N ARG A 51 18.15 -19.79 -21.74
CA ARG A 51 18.40 -20.34 -23.09
C ARG A 51 19.82 -20.87 -23.30
N SER A 52 20.78 -20.40 -22.49
CA SER A 52 22.20 -20.77 -22.59
C SER A 52 22.67 -21.50 -21.32
N PRO A 53 22.24 -22.75 -21.08
CA PRO A 53 22.59 -23.50 -19.89
C PRO A 53 24.09 -23.80 -19.82
N ALA A 54 24.69 -23.58 -18.65
CA ALA A 54 26.11 -23.85 -18.42
C ALA A 54 26.42 -25.35 -18.35
N VAL A 55 27.40 -25.79 -19.13
CA VAL A 55 27.91 -27.18 -19.13
C VAL A 55 29.19 -27.27 -18.29
N THR A 56 30.09 -26.28 -18.40
CA THR A 56 31.36 -26.25 -17.66
C THR A 56 31.22 -25.69 -16.23
N ARG A 57 32.27 -25.78 -15.42
CA ARG A 57 32.29 -25.18 -14.07
C ARG A 57 32.44 -23.65 -14.17
N GLU A 58 33.18 -23.20 -15.16
CA GLU A 58 33.51 -21.82 -15.47
C GLU A 58 32.29 -21.08 -16.02
N GLU A 59 31.47 -21.74 -16.86
CA GLU A 59 30.16 -21.23 -17.27
C GLU A 59 29.19 -21.15 -16.09
N ARG A 60 29.14 -22.16 -15.20
CA ARG A 60 28.27 -22.11 -14.01
C ARG A 60 28.64 -20.97 -13.07
N HIS A 61 29.93 -20.70 -12.91
CA HIS A 61 30.38 -19.53 -12.13
C HIS A 61 30.01 -18.20 -12.80
N ARG A 62 30.16 -18.09 -14.13
CA ARG A 62 29.71 -16.93 -14.92
C ARG A 62 28.19 -16.73 -14.85
N GLN A 63 27.40 -17.78 -15.00
CA GLN A 63 25.94 -17.73 -14.84
C GLN A 63 25.55 -17.28 -13.43
N ARG A 64 26.22 -17.78 -12.38
CA ARG A 64 25.96 -17.34 -11.01
C ARG A 64 26.18 -15.84 -10.85
N LYS A 65 27.26 -15.29 -11.41
CA LYS A 65 27.52 -13.85 -11.40
C LYS A 65 26.50 -13.03 -12.20
N LEU A 66 25.95 -13.58 -13.29
CA LEU A 66 24.84 -12.97 -14.04
C LEU A 66 23.52 -12.99 -13.25
N LEU A 67 23.27 -14.04 -12.46
CA LEU A 67 22.13 -14.13 -11.55
C LEU A 67 22.26 -13.16 -10.36
N GLU A 68 23.45 -12.99 -9.81
CA GLU A 68 23.77 -11.98 -8.79
C GLU A 68 23.48 -10.57 -9.35
N LEU A 69 24.00 -10.23 -10.54
CA LEU A 69 23.70 -8.96 -11.21
C LEU A 69 22.20 -8.74 -11.51
N LEU A 70 21.49 -9.80 -11.91
CA LEU A 70 20.04 -9.75 -12.15
C LEU A 70 19.26 -9.46 -10.86
N LEU A 71 19.69 -10.03 -9.73
CA LEU A 71 19.11 -9.78 -8.41
C LEU A 71 19.37 -8.34 -7.97
N ASP A 72 20.62 -7.88 -7.99
CA ASP A 72 21.01 -6.52 -7.61
C ASP A 72 20.23 -5.47 -8.41
N THR A 73 20.16 -5.64 -9.74
CA THR A 73 19.42 -4.73 -10.64
C THR A 73 17.90 -4.77 -10.36
N GLY A 74 17.36 -5.94 -10.02
CA GLY A 74 15.95 -6.09 -9.64
C GLY A 74 15.61 -5.40 -8.33
N GLU A 75 16.48 -5.50 -7.33
CA GLU A 75 16.33 -4.78 -6.06
C GLU A 75 16.42 -3.25 -6.24
N ASP A 76 17.36 -2.77 -7.05
CA ASP A 76 17.48 -1.33 -7.34
C ASP A 76 16.23 -0.79 -8.06
N TYR A 77 15.72 -1.50 -9.06
CA TYR A 77 14.45 -1.11 -9.71
C TYR A 77 13.25 -1.19 -8.76
N GLN A 78 13.22 -2.15 -7.82
CA GLN A 78 12.17 -2.19 -6.80
C GLN A 78 12.20 -0.93 -5.92
N ARG A 79 13.39 -0.50 -5.46
CA ARG A 79 13.57 0.72 -4.65
C ARG A 79 13.15 1.98 -5.42
N GLU A 80 13.45 2.07 -6.72
CA GLU A 80 12.97 3.16 -7.58
C GLU A 80 11.43 3.17 -7.65
N VAL A 81 10.80 2.03 -7.93
CA VAL A 81 9.32 1.91 -8.00
C VAL A 81 8.64 2.23 -6.66
N GLU A 82 9.24 1.85 -5.54
CA GLU A 82 8.73 2.20 -4.20
C GLU A 82 8.77 3.71 -3.93
N MET A 83 9.83 4.40 -4.36
CA MET A 83 9.93 5.86 -4.31
C MET A 83 8.90 6.54 -5.23
N ASP A 84 8.71 6.03 -6.45
CA ASP A 84 7.73 6.56 -7.40
C ASP A 84 6.28 6.36 -6.93
N ARG A 85 6.01 5.25 -6.23
CA ARG A 85 4.69 4.95 -5.65
C ARG A 85 4.24 6.02 -4.65
N ASP A 86 5.14 6.55 -3.84
CA ASP A 86 4.83 7.63 -2.90
C ASP A 86 4.49 8.93 -3.66
N LEU A 87 5.21 9.25 -4.74
CA LEU A 87 4.88 10.37 -5.63
C LEU A 87 3.48 10.19 -6.25
N TYR A 88 3.18 9.02 -6.82
CA TYR A 88 1.86 8.72 -7.39
C TYR A 88 0.74 8.81 -6.36
N GLN A 89 0.99 8.41 -5.11
CA GLN A 89 0.01 8.54 -4.03
C GLN A 89 -0.30 10.02 -3.74
N VAL A 90 0.70 10.91 -3.72
CA VAL A 90 0.48 12.36 -3.56
C VAL A 90 -0.35 12.91 -4.73
N ILE A 91 0.00 12.57 -5.97
CA ILE A 91 -0.71 13.00 -7.19
C ILE A 91 -2.18 12.54 -7.15
N ALA A 92 -2.43 11.28 -6.81
CA ALA A 92 -3.77 10.70 -6.78
C ALA A 92 -4.65 11.26 -5.64
N LEU A 93 -4.06 11.60 -4.50
CA LEU A 93 -4.78 12.28 -3.41
C LEU A 93 -5.13 13.73 -3.80
N ASP A 94 -4.18 14.45 -4.41
CA ASP A 94 -4.39 15.84 -4.84
C ASP A 94 -5.45 15.97 -5.93
N ALA A 95 -5.40 15.09 -6.94
CA ALA A 95 -6.40 15.01 -8.02
C ALA A 95 -7.80 14.62 -7.51
N LYS A 96 -7.89 13.84 -6.42
CA LYS A 96 -9.16 13.55 -5.73
C LYS A 96 -9.67 14.70 -4.86
N GLY A 97 -8.94 15.82 -4.80
CA GLY A 97 -9.25 16.94 -3.90
C GLY A 97 -9.12 16.58 -2.42
N ILE A 98 -8.51 15.44 -2.09
CA ILE A 98 -8.22 15.05 -0.72
C ILE A 98 -6.97 15.84 -0.34
N PRO A 99 -7.05 16.87 0.51
CA PRO A 99 -5.85 17.58 0.93
C PRO A 99 -4.91 16.55 1.56
N GLN A 100 -3.62 16.64 1.24
CA GLN A 100 -2.60 15.86 1.92
C GLN A 100 -2.60 16.30 3.38
N SER A 101 -3.43 15.65 4.19
CA SER A 101 -3.54 15.87 5.62
C SER A 101 -2.27 15.31 6.24
N ARG A 102 -1.19 16.10 6.15
CA ARG A 102 -0.14 16.09 7.15
C ARG A 102 -0.86 16.22 8.47
N ILE A 103 -1.02 15.10 9.17
CA ILE A 103 -1.63 15.07 10.48
C ILE A 103 -0.63 15.79 11.37
N THR A 104 -0.80 17.11 11.51
CA THR A 104 -0.02 17.91 12.44
C THR A 104 -0.22 17.31 13.82
N ALA A 105 0.77 17.42 14.72
CA ALA A 105 0.65 16.82 16.06
C ALA A 105 -0.65 17.24 16.78
N ARG A 106 -1.11 18.48 16.53
CA ARG A 106 -2.41 19.00 16.97
C ARG A 106 -3.59 18.26 16.34
N HIS A 107 -3.59 18.02 15.03
CA HIS A 107 -4.65 17.27 14.36
C HIS A 107 -4.66 15.78 14.77
N ALA A 108 -3.49 15.18 15.05
CA ALA A 108 -3.40 13.83 15.63
C ALA A 108 -4.06 13.79 17.01
N ALA A 109 -3.70 14.75 17.88
CA ALA A 109 -4.30 14.88 19.20
C ALA A 109 -5.81 15.12 19.14
N ASP A 110 -6.29 15.96 18.22
CA ASP A 110 -7.73 16.21 18.02
C ASP A 110 -8.48 14.95 17.53
N LEU A 111 -7.87 14.14 16.66
CA LEU A 111 -8.45 12.87 16.20
C LEU A 111 -8.46 11.81 17.30
N LEU A 112 -7.38 11.68 18.07
CA LEU A 112 -7.30 10.80 19.24
C LEU A 112 -8.30 11.21 20.33
N ALA A 113 -8.44 12.51 20.60
CA ALA A 113 -9.41 13.04 21.56
C ALA A 113 -10.86 12.81 21.11
N LYS A 114 -11.16 12.92 19.81
CA LYS A 114 -12.48 12.55 19.25
C LYS A 114 -12.75 11.06 19.37
N ALA A 115 -11.79 10.21 19.04
CA ALA A 115 -11.91 8.75 19.19
C ALA A 115 -12.07 8.31 20.65
N ALA A 116 -11.38 8.98 21.59
CA ALA A 116 -11.54 8.74 23.02
C ALA A 116 -12.93 9.15 23.53
N ARG A 117 -13.50 10.25 23.02
CA ARG A 117 -14.87 10.67 23.33
C ARG A 117 -15.91 9.70 22.77
N THR A 118 -15.83 9.31 21.50
CA THR A 118 -16.77 8.31 20.96
C THR A 118 -16.62 6.93 21.63
N ALA A 119 -15.44 6.58 22.14
CA ALA A 119 -15.23 5.40 22.99
C ALA A 119 -15.80 5.54 24.42
N ALA A 120 -15.94 6.77 24.94
CA ALA A 120 -16.61 7.06 26.21
C ALA A 120 -18.13 7.12 26.04
N ASP A 121 -18.62 7.83 25.02
CA ASP A 121 -20.05 7.92 24.67
C ASP A 121 -20.66 6.55 24.37
N SER A 122 -19.89 5.65 23.72
CA SER A 122 -20.30 4.25 23.50
C SER A 122 -20.22 3.37 24.75
N ARG A 123 -19.55 3.81 25.83
CA ARG A 123 -19.63 3.18 27.16
C ARG A 123 -20.79 3.73 27.99
N GLU A 124 -21.08 5.04 27.93
CA GLU A 124 -22.25 5.63 28.60
C GLU A 124 -23.58 5.20 27.96
N SER A 125 -23.58 4.88 26.67
CA SER A 125 -24.72 4.21 26.00
C SER A 125 -25.02 2.80 26.56
N VAL A 126 -24.06 2.16 27.25
CA VAL A 126 -24.28 0.92 28.01
C VAL A 126 -24.67 1.26 29.45
N GLY A 127 -25.87 1.81 29.60
CA GLY A 127 -26.57 1.84 30.90
C GLY A 127 -26.79 0.41 31.44
N PRO A 128 -26.89 0.23 32.77
CA PRO A 128 -26.84 -1.09 33.39
C PRO A 128 -28.16 -1.86 33.23
N ALA A 129 -28.30 -2.56 32.10
CA ALA A 129 -29.42 -3.47 31.84
C ALA A 129 -28.95 -4.74 31.14
N GLY A 130 -29.36 -5.92 31.66
CA GLY A 130 -29.19 -7.20 30.96
C GLY A 130 -28.00 -8.06 31.42
N MET A 131 -27.99 -8.46 32.70
CA MET A 131 -27.21 -9.62 33.11
C MET A 131 -27.86 -10.90 32.56
N THR A 132 -27.45 -11.36 31.37
CA THR A 132 -27.84 -12.68 30.83
C THR A 132 -26.63 -13.49 30.35
N GLN A 133 -26.12 -14.27 31.30
CA GLN A 133 -25.66 -15.65 31.19
C GLN A 133 -25.33 -16.24 29.79
N ASP A 134 -24.10 -16.77 29.72
CA ASP A 134 -23.73 -18.08 29.17
C ASP A 134 -24.23 -18.47 27.76
N LYS A 135 -23.26 -18.49 26.84
CA LYS A 135 -23.04 -19.68 26.00
C LYS A 135 -21.55 -19.92 25.80
N ARG A 136 -20.97 -20.75 26.66
CA ARG A 136 -19.64 -21.36 26.46
C ARG A 136 -19.57 -22.06 25.10
N THR A 137 -18.96 -21.42 24.11
CA THR A 137 -18.57 -22.04 22.83
C THR A 137 -17.48 -23.08 23.09
N ARG A 138 -17.90 -24.33 23.27
CA ARG A 138 -17.01 -25.49 23.39
C ARG A 138 -16.29 -25.72 22.06
N PHE A 139 -15.06 -25.22 21.93
CA PHE A 139 -14.15 -25.63 20.87
C PHE A 139 -13.81 -27.11 21.02
N ASN A 140 -14.41 -27.94 20.17
CA ASN A 140 -14.28 -29.38 20.23
C ASN A 140 -12.99 -29.83 19.52
N ILE A 141 -11.85 -29.70 20.21
CA ILE A 141 -10.55 -30.13 19.69
C ILE A 141 -10.52 -31.66 19.59
N LYS A 142 -10.79 -32.20 18.40
CA LYS A 142 -10.47 -33.60 18.09
C LYS A 142 -8.95 -33.75 18.05
N ALA A 143 -8.37 -34.23 19.15
CA ALA A 143 -6.98 -34.63 19.21
C ALA A 143 -6.70 -35.72 18.17
N ARG A 144 -6.00 -35.37 17.09
CA ARG A 144 -5.58 -36.32 16.06
C ARG A 144 -4.30 -36.99 16.57
N ARG A 145 -4.40 -38.27 16.96
CA ARG A 145 -3.27 -39.06 17.47
C ARG A 145 -2.13 -39.05 16.47
N THR A 146 -0.93 -38.78 16.96
CA THR A 146 0.32 -39.11 16.28
C THR A 146 0.47 -40.63 16.23
N ALA A 147 0.67 -41.16 15.03
CA ALA A 147 1.18 -42.51 14.84
C ALA A 147 2.61 -42.38 14.32
N MET A 148 3.58 -42.65 15.19
CA MET A 148 4.91 -43.02 14.73
C MET A 148 4.83 -44.45 14.19
N ALA A 149 5.37 -44.68 13.00
CA ALA A 149 5.75 -46.00 12.53
C ALA A 149 7.28 -46.06 12.50
N HIS A 150 7.82 -47.22 12.85
CA HIS A 150 9.25 -47.53 12.85
C HIS A 150 9.79 -47.78 11.44
#